data_AF-A0A538KF46-F1
#
_entry.id   AF-A0A538KF46-F1
#
_cell.length_a   1.000
_cell.length_b   1.000
_cell.length_c   1.000
_cell.angle_alpha   90.00
_cell.angle_beta   90.00
_cell.angle_gamma   90.00
#
_symmetry.space_group_name_H-M   'P 1'
#
loop_
_entity.id
_entity.type
_entity.pdbx_description
1 polymer ?
#
loop_
_entity_poly.entity_id
_entity_poly.type
_entity_poly.pdbx_seq_one_letter_code
_entity_poly.pdbx_strand_id
1 'polypeptide(L)'
;MFGATPGSWLVHGYVEAVERFREQAALGADSAREVYPPLFEALNWAHSLWDTWFRLVEPQDRHLDGLRHVRDRCHHQLASAIYPDAAAPGGWRWYAIGHLPPEDVGRGHDREGAKNYSELLAQRPVLETLEIVERHFRSLVPDHEL
;
A
#
# COMPACT_ATOMS: atom_id res chain seq x y z
N MET A 1 23.64 21.64 -8.40
CA MET A 1 22.45 20.86 -8.77
C MET A 1 22.46 19.66 -7.85
N PHE A 2 21.73 19.72 -6.74
CA PHE A 2 21.55 18.53 -5.91
C PHE A 2 20.55 17.66 -6.68
N GLY A 3 21.02 16.54 -7.22
CA GLY A 3 20.17 15.60 -7.93
C GLY A 3 19.25 14.88 -6.96
N ALA A 4 18.17 14.29 -7.48
CA ALA A 4 17.23 13.52 -6.67
C ALA A 4 17.96 12.47 -5.81
N THR A 5 17.57 12.40 -4.54
CA THR A 5 18.13 11.47 -3.56
C THR A 5 17.59 10.05 -3.78
N PRO A 6 18.28 8.99 -3.30
CA PRO A 6 17.74 7.63 -3.35
C PRO A 6 16.35 7.50 -2.70
N GLY A 7 16.02 8.33 -1.71
CA GLY A 7 14.69 8.37 -1.10
C GLY A 7 13.61 8.91 -2.03
N SER A 8 13.88 10.02 -2.72
CA SER A 8 12.91 10.58 -3.67
C SER A 8 12.64 9.63 -4.83
N TRP A 9 13.64 8.88 -5.31
CA TRP A 9 13.42 7.83 -6.33
C TRP A 9 12.45 6.73 -5.87
N LEU A 10 12.53 6.32 -4.60
CA LEU A 10 11.61 5.32 -4.04
C LEU A 10 10.19 5.89 -3.88
N VAL A 11 10.06 7.15 -3.46
CA VAL A 11 8.76 7.84 -3.39
C VAL A 11 8.14 7.99 -4.78
N HIS A 12 8.93 8.34 -5.79
CA HIS A 12 8.50 8.34 -7.19
C HIS A 12 7.95 6.99 -7.63
N GLY A 13 8.69 5.90 -7.35
CA GLY A 13 8.23 4.55 -7.66
C GLY A 13 6.87 4.22 -7.03
N TYR A 14 6.66 4.60 -5.77
CA TYR A 14 5.36 4.44 -5.10
C TYR A 14 4.26 5.26 -5.79
N VAL A 15 4.51 6.54 -6.04
CA VAL A 15 3.56 7.46 -6.70
C VAL A 15 3.13 6.93 -8.06
N GLU A 16 4.08 6.53 -8.91
CA GLU A 16 3.79 6.00 -10.24
C GLU A 16 3.01 4.68 -10.20
N ALA A 17 3.24 3.86 -9.17
CA ALA A 17 2.45 2.65 -8.96
C ALA A 17 1.01 2.97 -8.53
N VAL A 18 0.81 3.96 -7.65
CA VAL A 18 -0.53 4.41 -7.24
C VAL A 18 -1.29 5.04 -8.41
N GLU A 19 -0.63 5.83 -9.25
CA GLU A 19 -1.26 6.39 -10.46
C GLU A 19 -1.74 5.29 -11.39
N ARG A 20 -0.87 4.33 -11.73
CA ARG A 20 -1.26 3.17 -12.55
C ARG A 20 -2.40 2.37 -11.92
N PHE A 21 -2.41 2.21 -10.60
CA PHE A 21 -3.53 1.57 -9.92
C PHE A 21 -4.83 2.35 -10.12
N ARG A 22 -4.80 3.67 -9.92
CA ARG A 22 -5.97 4.57 -10.08
C ARG A 22 -6.52 4.49 -11.50
N GLU A 23 -5.66 4.55 -12.51
CA GLU A 23 -6.05 4.45 -13.92
C GLU A 23 -6.72 3.12 -14.24
N GLN A 24 -6.12 1.99 -13.83
CA GLN A 24 -6.69 0.66 -14.08
C GLN A 24 -7.97 0.42 -13.29
N ALA A 25 -8.04 0.92 -12.06
CA ALA A 25 -9.22 0.84 -11.22
C ALA A 25 -10.43 1.60 -11.80
N ALA A 26 -10.19 2.73 -12.48
CA ALA A 26 -11.23 3.51 -13.14
C ALA A 26 -11.88 2.78 -14.34
N LEU A 27 -11.22 1.76 -14.90
CA LEU A 27 -11.76 0.94 -15.99
C LEU A 27 -12.80 -0.11 -15.52
N GLY A 28 -12.96 -0.30 -14.20
CA GLY A 28 -13.98 -1.17 -13.61
C GLY A 28 -13.52 -2.61 -13.35
N ALA A 29 -14.41 -3.45 -12.80
CA ALA A 29 -14.08 -4.77 -12.26
C ALA A 29 -13.47 -5.77 -13.26
N ASP A 30 -13.69 -5.58 -14.56
CA ASP A 30 -13.10 -6.40 -15.62
C ASP A 30 -11.57 -6.21 -15.74
N SER A 31 -11.02 -5.17 -15.10
CA SER A 31 -9.58 -4.90 -15.04
C SER A 31 -8.86 -5.60 -13.88
N ALA A 32 -9.48 -6.59 -13.22
CA ALA A 32 -8.90 -7.30 -12.07
C ALA A 32 -7.42 -7.69 -12.30
N ARG A 33 -7.11 -8.23 -13.48
CA ARG A 33 -5.74 -8.60 -13.88
C ARG A 33 -4.78 -7.41 -13.92
N GLU A 34 -5.27 -6.24 -14.32
CA GLU A 34 -4.47 -5.03 -14.55
C GLU A 34 -4.30 -4.18 -13.28
N VAL A 35 -5.16 -4.34 -12.26
CA VAL A 35 -5.00 -3.65 -10.96
C VAL A 35 -4.02 -4.32 -10.02
N TYR A 36 -3.77 -5.63 -10.16
CA TYR A 36 -2.86 -6.36 -9.28
C TYR A 36 -1.38 -5.97 -9.45
N PRO A 37 -0.82 -5.84 -10.66
CA PRO A 37 0.56 -5.40 -10.84
C PRO A 37 0.88 -4.05 -10.17
N PRO A 38 0.12 -2.96 -10.42
CA PRO A 38 0.42 -1.69 -9.78
C PRO A 38 0.18 -1.73 -8.25
N LEU A 39 -0.81 -2.49 -7.76
CA LEU A 39 -0.97 -2.71 -6.32
C LEU A 39 0.26 -3.42 -5.71
N PHE A 40 0.73 -4.48 -6.36
CA PHE A 40 1.92 -5.21 -5.93
C PHE A 40 3.12 -4.28 -5.84
N GLU A 41 3.35 -3.48 -6.88
CA GLU A 41 4.45 -2.51 -6.92
C GLU A 41 4.32 -1.48 -5.80
N ALA A 42 3.14 -0.86 -5.62
CA ALA A 42 2.91 0.12 -4.56
C ALA A 42 3.21 -0.46 -3.17
N LEU A 43 2.75 -1.69 -2.87
CA LEU A 43 3.01 -2.36 -1.59
C LEU A 43 4.50 -2.64 -1.36
N ASN A 44 5.25 -3.01 -2.41
CA ASN A 44 6.69 -3.25 -2.29
C ASN A 44 7.48 -1.94 -2.16
N TRP A 45 7.08 -0.87 -2.84
CA TRP A 45 7.67 0.45 -2.64
C TRP A 45 7.42 0.98 -1.23
N ALA A 46 6.18 0.86 -0.73
CA ALA A 46 5.83 1.24 0.64
C ALA A 46 6.65 0.46 1.67
N HIS A 47 6.81 -0.86 1.48
CA HIS A 47 7.66 -1.67 2.34
C HIS A 47 9.13 -1.26 2.28
N SER A 48 9.66 -0.97 1.09
CA SER A 48 11.05 -0.53 0.92
C SER A 48 11.31 0.84 1.58
N LEU A 49 10.37 1.78 1.45
CA LEU A 49 10.42 3.08 2.12
C LEU A 49 10.33 2.92 3.64
N TRP A 50 9.50 2.00 4.13
CA TRP A 50 9.43 1.68 5.56
C TRP A 50 10.78 1.17 6.10
N ASP A 51 11.38 0.18 5.42
CA ASP A 51 12.65 -0.43 5.83
C ASP A 51 13.83 0.56 5.81
N THR A 52 13.85 1.46 4.83
CA THR A 52 14.98 2.37 4.60
C THR A 52 14.86 3.71 5.32
N TRP A 53 13.65 4.27 5.47
CA TRP A 53 13.43 5.63 5.97
C TRP A 53 12.75 5.66 7.34
N PHE A 54 11.67 4.91 7.52
CA PHE A 54 10.81 5.04 8.72
C PHE A 54 11.31 4.29 9.93
N ARG A 55 12.00 3.16 9.74
CA ARG A 55 12.56 2.40 10.87
C ARG A 55 13.57 3.21 11.70
N LEU A 56 14.04 4.36 11.21
CA LEU A 56 15.18 5.08 11.76
C LEU A 56 14.85 6.49 12.30
N VAL A 57 13.75 7.16 11.91
CA VAL A 57 13.64 8.63 12.16
C VAL A 57 12.25 9.22 12.45
N GLU A 58 11.12 8.57 12.11
CA GLU A 58 9.77 9.20 12.15
C GLU A 58 8.74 8.36 12.95
N PRO A 59 7.69 8.97 13.54
CA PRO A 59 6.54 8.24 14.05
C PRO A 59 5.87 7.47 12.90
N GLN A 60 5.72 6.16 13.06
CA GLN A 60 5.15 5.31 12.01
C GLN A 60 3.69 5.69 11.71
N ASP A 61 3.38 5.96 10.44
CA ASP A 61 1.98 6.11 10.00
C ASP A 61 1.27 4.76 10.15
N ARG A 62 0.16 4.74 10.88
CA ARG A 62 -0.61 3.52 11.15
C ARG A 62 -1.14 2.86 9.87
N HIS A 63 -1.40 3.63 8.80
CA HIS A 63 -1.78 3.06 7.51
C HIS A 63 -0.62 2.30 6.88
N LEU A 64 0.62 2.77 7.04
CA LEU A 64 1.80 2.08 6.54
C LEU A 64 2.00 0.74 7.24
N ASP A 65 1.76 0.66 8.55
CA ASP A 65 1.75 -0.61 9.29
C ASP A 65 0.67 -1.57 8.80
N GLY A 66 -0.53 -1.05 8.54
CA GLY A 66 -1.61 -1.83 7.95
C GLY A 66 -1.27 -2.37 6.55
N LEU A 67 -0.64 -1.53 5.71
CA LEU A 67 -0.17 -1.93 4.37
C LEU A 67 0.93 -2.99 4.45
N ARG A 68 1.87 -2.85 5.39
CA ARG A 68 2.92 -3.86 5.63
C ARG A 68 2.29 -5.20 6.02
N HIS A 69 1.31 -5.18 6.92
CA HIS A 69 0.61 -6.39 7.35
C HIS A 69 -0.05 -7.13 6.17
N VAL A 70 -0.85 -6.43 5.35
CA VAL A 70 -1.51 -7.08 4.19
C VAL A 70 -0.51 -7.48 3.11
N ARG A 71 0.55 -6.71 2.89
CA ARG A 71 1.64 -7.08 1.97
C ARG A 71 2.29 -8.39 2.38
N ASP A 72 2.62 -8.54 3.66
CA ASP A 72 3.27 -9.74 4.17
C ASP A 72 2.34 -10.96 4.10
N ARG A 73 1.06 -10.80 4.45
CA ARG A 73 0.05 -11.86 4.36
C ARG A 73 -0.22 -12.30 2.92
N CYS A 74 -0.17 -11.36 1.97
CA CYS A 74 -0.62 -11.59 0.60
C CYS A 74 0.51 -11.57 -0.44
N HIS A 75 1.79 -11.57 -0.06
CA HIS A 75 2.91 -11.37 -1.00
C HIS A 75 2.88 -12.35 -2.18
N HIS A 76 2.57 -13.62 -1.92
CA HIS A 76 2.43 -14.65 -2.96
C HIS A 76 0.98 -14.87 -3.42
N GLN A 77 0.01 -14.19 -2.79
CA GLN A 77 -1.42 -14.42 -2.96
C GLN A 77 -2.18 -13.09 -3.02
N LEU A 78 -1.66 -12.12 -3.79
CA LEU A 78 -2.18 -10.75 -3.78
C LEU A 78 -3.66 -10.64 -4.17
N ALA A 79 -4.17 -11.60 -4.96
CA ALA A 79 -5.58 -11.75 -5.26
C ALA A 79 -6.49 -11.90 -4.02
N SER A 80 -5.93 -12.27 -2.87
CA SER A 80 -6.64 -12.36 -1.60
C SER A 80 -6.64 -11.06 -0.79
N ALA A 81 -6.02 -9.98 -1.28
CA ALA A 81 -5.94 -8.71 -0.57
C ALA A 81 -7.14 -7.78 -0.82
N ILE A 82 -7.69 -7.81 -2.04
CA ILE A 82 -8.73 -6.85 -2.49
C ILE A 82 -9.86 -7.52 -3.26
N TYR A 83 -11.05 -6.90 -3.27
CA TYR A 83 -12.20 -7.33 -4.06
C TYR A 83 -12.86 -6.15 -4.78
N PRO A 84 -13.50 -6.39 -5.95
CA PRO A 84 -14.19 -5.33 -6.67
C PRO A 84 -15.47 -4.92 -5.92
N ASP A 85 -15.67 -3.63 -5.78
CA ASP A 85 -16.90 -3.01 -5.29
C ASP A 85 -17.15 -1.69 -6.04
N ALA A 86 -18.14 -1.68 -6.93
CA ALA A 86 -18.49 -0.52 -7.74
C ALA A 86 -18.97 0.69 -6.91
N ALA A 87 -19.38 0.49 -5.65
CA ALA A 87 -19.77 1.57 -4.75
C ALA A 87 -18.57 2.20 -4.01
N ALA A 88 -17.39 1.59 -4.07
CA ALA A 88 -16.18 2.14 -3.46
C ALA A 88 -15.52 3.17 -4.39
N PRO A 89 -15.00 4.30 -3.86
CA PRO A 89 -14.06 5.14 -4.59
C PRO A 89 -12.91 4.31 -5.17
N GLY A 90 -12.71 4.42 -6.48
CA GLY A 90 -11.73 3.59 -7.18
C GLY A 90 -12.10 2.11 -7.26
N GLY A 91 -13.37 1.71 -7.11
CA GLY A 91 -13.89 0.39 -7.52
C GLY A 91 -13.40 -0.84 -6.75
N TRP A 92 -12.55 -0.67 -5.72
CA TRP A 92 -11.89 -1.77 -5.01
C TRP A 92 -11.85 -1.53 -3.51
N ARG A 93 -12.05 -2.59 -2.73
CA ARG A 93 -11.90 -2.60 -1.26
C ARG A 93 -10.90 -3.63 -0.81
N TRP A 94 -10.28 -3.37 0.33
CA TRP A 94 -9.54 -4.39 1.06
C TRP A 94 -10.50 -5.44 1.62
N TYR A 95 -10.10 -6.71 1.57
CA TYR A 95 -10.84 -7.77 2.26
C TYR A 95 -10.88 -7.56 3.78
N ALA A 96 -11.77 -8.27 4.47
CA ALA A 96 -11.69 -8.37 5.93
C ALA A 96 -10.48 -9.22 6.34
N ILE A 97 -9.91 -8.97 7.53
CA ILE A 97 -8.70 -9.68 8.00
C ILE A 97 -8.85 -11.20 8.00
N GLY A 98 -10.05 -11.71 8.32
CA GLY A 98 -10.37 -13.14 8.32
C GLY A 98 -10.41 -13.80 6.93
N HIS A 99 -10.36 -13.00 5.85
CA HIS A 99 -10.27 -13.48 4.48
C HIS A 99 -8.81 -13.50 3.96
N LEU A 100 -7.89 -12.80 4.62
CA LEU A 100 -6.50 -12.80 4.22
C LEU A 100 -5.86 -14.19 4.47
N PRO A 101 -4.84 -14.59 3.69
CA PRO A 101 -4.11 -15.85 3.90
C PRO A 101 -3.49 -15.94 5.29
N PRO A 102 -3.36 -17.11 5.93
CA PRO A 102 -2.81 -17.25 7.29
C PRO A 102 -1.43 -16.60 7.44
N GLU A 103 -1.07 -16.20 8.67
CA GLU A 103 0.27 -15.67 8.96
C GLU A 103 1.31 -16.78 8.74
N ASP A 104 2.49 -16.41 8.22
CA ASP A 104 3.61 -17.34 8.07
C ASP A 104 4.08 -17.82 9.45
N VAL A 105 4.08 -19.15 9.61
CA VAL A 105 4.51 -19.80 10.86
C VAL A 105 6.00 -19.53 11.09
N GLY A 106 6.32 -18.58 11.97
CA GLY A 106 7.70 -18.25 12.36
C GLY A 106 8.09 -16.77 12.20
N ARG A 107 7.34 -15.98 11.43
CA ARG A 107 7.36 -14.52 11.58
C ARG A 107 6.46 -14.21 12.78
N GLY A 108 7.02 -13.66 13.86
CA GLY A 108 6.25 -13.35 15.07
C GLY A 108 4.97 -12.57 14.77
N HIS A 109 3.97 -12.69 15.65
CA HIS A 109 2.66 -12.05 15.44
C HIS A 109 2.79 -10.53 15.39
N ASP A 110 2.58 -9.94 14.21
CA ASP A 110 2.52 -8.51 13.98
C ASP A 110 1.18 -7.94 14.47
N ARG A 111 1.02 -7.90 15.80
CA ARG A 111 -0.24 -7.49 16.44
C ARG A 111 -0.63 -6.05 16.12
N GLU A 112 0.36 -5.18 15.97
CA GLU A 112 0.13 -3.76 15.67
C GLU A 112 -0.29 -3.57 14.21
N GLY A 113 0.41 -4.20 13.26
CA GLY A 113 0.00 -4.21 11.85
C GLY A 113 -1.38 -4.84 11.65
N ALA A 114 -1.68 -5.95 12.34
CA ALA A 114 -3.00 -6.59 12.29
C ALA A 114 -4.11 -5.69 12.84
N LYS A 115 -3.85 -4.99 13.97
CA LYS A 115 -4.77 -4.01 14.55
C LYS A 115 -5.00 -2.84 13.60
N ASN A 116 -3.93 -2.23 13.10
CA ASN A 116 -4.00 -1.08 12.20
C ASN A 116 -4.69 -1.45 10.88
N TYR A 117 -4.43 -2.63 10.33
CA TYR A 117 -5.16 -3.15 9.16
C TYR A 117 -6.66 -3.26 9.46
N SER A 118 -7.02 -3.88 10.58
CA SER A 118 -8.43 -4.09 10.96
C SER A 118 -9.19 -2.79 11.19
N GLU A 119 -8.54 -1.78 11.79
CA GLU A 119 -9.17 -0.51 12.14
C GLU A 119 -9.24 0.47 10.96
N LEU A 120 -8.21 0.48 10.10
CA LEU A 120 -8.00 1.54 9.11
C LEU A 120 -8.16 1.09 7.66
N LEU A 121 -7.92 -0.19 7.34
CA LEU A 121 -7.88 -0.67 5.95
C LEU A 121 -9.01 -1.65 5.64
N ALA A 122 -9.29 -2.60 6.54
CA ALA A 122 -10.24 -3.68 6.28
C ALA A 122 -11.60 -3.11 5.82
N GLN A 123 -12.09 -3.63 4.68
CA GLN A 123 -13.34 -3.19 4.04
C GLN A 123 -13.38 -1.71 3.63
N ARG A 124 -12.26 -0.98 3.69
CA ARG A 124 -12.14 0.40 3.17
C ARG A 124 -11.71 0.40 1.71
N PRO A 125 -11.99 1.49 0.98
CA PRO A 125 -11.50 1.66 -0.38
C PRO A 125 -9.97 1.57 -0.45
N VAL A 126 -9.47 0.81 -1.42
CA VAL A 126 -8.02 0.58 -1.60
C VAL A 126 -7.33 1.89 -1.94
N LEU A 127 -7.89 2.63 -2.91
CA LEU A 127 -7.32 3.87 -3.42
C LEU A 127 -7.16 4.92 -2.31
N GLU A 128 -8.14 5.04 -1.42
CA GLU A 128 -8.08 5.97 -0.28
C GLU A 128 -6.87 5.67 0.64
N THR A 129 -6.61 4.40 0.93
CA THR A 129 -5.45 4.00 1.73
C THR A 129 -4.14 4.36 1.03
N LEU A 130 -4.04 4.05 -0.27
CA LEU A 130 -2.84 4.32 -1.05
C LEU A 130 -2.54 5.82 -1.12
N GLU A 131 -3.57 6.66 -1.27
CA GLU A 131 -3.44 8.12 -1.33
C GLU A 131 -3.10 8.75 0.02
N ILE A 132 -3.58 8.19 1.14
CA ILE A 132 -3.15 8.62 2.48
C ILE A 132 -1.64 8.43 2.63
N VAL A 133 -1.14 7.25 2.27
CA VAL A 133 0.29 6.92 2.35
C VAL A 133 1.10 7.71 1.31
N GLU A 134 0.53 7.97 0.12
CA GLU A 134 1.15 8.85 -0.89
C GLU A 134 1.39 10.25 -0.34
N ARG A 135 0.37 10.87 0.27
CA ARG A 135 0.50 12.21 0.88
C ARG A 135 1.58 12.21 1.96
N HIS A 136 1.64 11.14 2.76
CA HIS A 136 2.66 11.01 3.78
C HIS A 136 4.07 10.93 3.17
N PHE A 137 4.29 10.09 2.16
CA PHE A 137 5.58 10.00 1.48
C PHE A 137 5.98 11.30 0.77
N ARG A 138 5.04 11.98 0.11
CA ARG A 138 5.30 13.28 -0.51
C ARG A 138 5.70 14.34 0.51
N SER A 139 5.16 14.30 1.73
CA SER A 139 5.54 15.25 2.79
C SER A 139 7.00 15.11 3.27
N LEU A 140 7.64 13.98 2.97
CA LEU A 140 9.03 13.70 3.34
C LEU A 140 10.04 14.14 2.28
N VAL A 141 9.59 14.41 1.07
CA VAL A 141 10.45 14.75 -0.07
C VAL A 141 10.20 16.21 -0.46
N PRO A 142 11.25 17.04 -0.64
CA PRO A 142 11.07 18.40 -1.12
C PRO A 142 10.37 18.43 -2.49
N ASP A 143 9.48 19.41 -2.71
CA ASP A 143 8.71 19.53 -3.97
C ASP A 143 9.55 19.52 -5.25
N HIS A 144 10.80 19.98 -5.18
CA HIS A 144 11.71 20.02 -6.34
C HIS A 144 12.36 18.65 -6.68
N GLU A 145 12.15 17.65 -5.84
CA GLU A 145 12.57 16.26 -6.05
C GLU A 145 11.39 15.32 -6.38
N LEU A 146 10.15 15.83 -6.40
CA LEU A 146 8.91 15.12 -6.72
C LEU A 146 8.46 15.25 -8.18
#